data_AF-A0A2W6CJ85-F1
#
_entry.id   AF-A0A2W6CJ85-F1
#
_cell.length_a   1.000
_cell.length_b   1.000
_cell.length_c   1.000
_cell.angle_alpha   90.00
_cell.angle_beta   90.00
_cell.angle_gamma   90.00
#
_symmetry.space_group_name_H-M   'P 1'
#
loop_
_entity.id
_entity.type
_entity.pdbx_description
1 polymer ?
#
loop_
_entity_poly.entity_id
_entity_poly.type
_entity_poly.pdbx_seq_one_letter_code
_entity_poly.pdbx_strand_id
1 'polypeptide(L)' 'MRIYGPVRSVVDVMRLRHRVGDPVALRALRHWVKRPEADLAEVLDYARALDVEGPVRQAVEAVLS' A
#
# COMPACT_ATOMS: atom_id res chain seq x y z
N MET A 1 14.22 -14.66 10.40
CA MET A 1 12.97 -13.87 10.25
C MET A 1 13.26 -12.73 9.30
N ARG A 2 12.86 -12.83 8.01
CA ARG A 2 13.01 -11.73 7.06
C ARG A 2 11.93 -10.71 7.43
N ILE A 3 12.32 -9.67 8.16
CA ILE A 3 11.43 -8.55 8.47
C ILE A 3 11.16 -7.87 7.14
N TYR A 4 9.94 -8.06 6.61
CA TYR A 4 9.44 -7.32 5.47
C TYR A 4 9.38 -5.85 5.87
N GLY A 5 9.90 -4.96 5.01
CA GLY A 5 9.84 -3.52 5.25
C GLY A 5 8.40 -3.02 5.41
N PRO A 6 8.19 -1.87 6.07
CA PRO A 6 6.86 -1.33 6.29
C PRO A 6 6.10 -1.04 4.99
N VAL A 7 6.79 -0.60 3.93
CA VAL A 7 6.21 -0.44 2.57
C VAL A 7 5.65 -1.76 2.04
N ARG A 8 6.44 -2.84 2.15
CA ARG A 8 6.03 -4.16 1.68
C ARG A 8 4.77 -4.64 2.39
N SER A 9 4.67 -4.40 3.71
CA SER A 9 3.48 -4.74 4.49
C SER A 9 2.24 -4.00 3.99
N VAL A 10 2.35 -2.71 3.69
CA VAL A 10 1.24 -1.90 3.16
C VAL A 10 0.79 -2.43 1.80
N VAL A 11 1.73 -2.72 0.89
CA VAL A 11 1.42 -3.26 -0.44
C VAL A 11 0.80 -4.65 -0.36
N ASP A 12 1.26 -5.51 0.55
CA ASP A 12 0.67 -6.84 0.74
C ASP A 12 -0.78 -6.75 1.27
N VAL A 13 -1.06 -5.84 2.20
CA VAL A 13 -2.45 -5.60 2.66
C VAL A 13 -3.32 -5.10 1.50
N MET A 14 -2.80 -4.18 0.68
CA MET A 14 -3.51 -3.70 -0.51
C MET A 14 -3.78 -4.81 -1.53
N ARG A 15 -2.79 -5.67 -1.80
CA ARG A 15 -2.91 -6.84 -2.68
C ARG A 15 -3.94 -7.84 -2.17
N LEU A 16 -4.01 -8.02 -0.86
CA LEU A 16 -4.92 -8.94 -0.19
C LEU A 16 -6.24 -8.29 0.25
N ARG A 17 -6.59 -7.10 -0.26
CA ARG A 17 -7.81 -6.35 0.13
C ARG A 17 -9.10 -7.16 -0.03
N HIS A 18 -9.16 -8.07 -1.00
CA HIS A 18 -10.28 -8.99 -1.20
C HIS A 18 -10.46 -10.01 -0.05
N ARG A 19 -9.42 -10.23 0.78
CA ARG A 19 -9.44 -11.12 1.95
C ARG A 19 -9.61 -10.36 3.26
N VAL A 20 -8.98 -9.19 3.40
CA VAL A 20 -8.98 -8.40 4.64
C VAL A 20 -10.04 -7.30 4.67
N GLY A 21 -10.66 -7.01 3.53
CA GLY A 21 -11.62 -5.93 3.33
C GLY A 21 -10.96 -4.60 2.93
N ASP A 22 -11.64 -3.87 2.03
CA ASP A 22 -11.19 -2.57 1.55
C ASP A 22 -10.97 -1.52 2.66
N PRO A 23 -11.82 -1.42 3.71
CA PRO A 23 -11.60 -0.45 4.80
C PRO A 23 -10.27 -0.65 5.54
N VAL A 24 -9.86 -1.91 5.74
CA VAL A 24 -8.60 -2.26 6.42
C VAL A 24 -7.42 -1.89 5.54
N ALA A 25 -7.48 -2.23 4.25
CA ALA A 25 -6.44 -1.91 3.28
C ALA A 25 -6.23 -0.39 3.13
N LEU A 26 -7.33 0.36 2.95
CA LEU A 26 -7.28 1.82 2.85
C LEU A 26 -6.81 2.48 4.15
N ARG A 27 -7.14 1.91 5.33
CA ARG A 27 -6.62 2.39 6.61
C ARG A 27 -5.10 2.20 6.70
N ALA A 28 -4.59 1.05 6.29
CA ALA A 28 -3.15 0.77 6.29
C ALA A 28 -2.40 1.74 5.36
N LEU A 29 -2.94 1.97 4.15
CA LEU A 29 -2.38 2.94 3.21
C LEU A 29 -2.43 4.37 3.76
N ARG A 30 -3.59 4.83 4.29
CA ARG A 30 -3.72 6.14 4.93
C ARG A 30 -2.76 6.32 6.10
N HIS A 31 -2.50 5.26 6.87
CA HIS A 31 -1.55 5.30 7.96
C HIS A 31 -0.12 5.45 7.45
N TRP A 32 0.23 4.77 6.35
CA TRP A 32 1.54 4.88 5.72
C TRP A 32 1.80 6.29 5.16
N VAL A 33 0.89 6.82 4.34
CA VAL A 33 1.10 8.12 3.67
C VAL A 33 1.21 9.31 4.64
N LYS A 34 0.79 9.15 5.90
CA LYS A 34 0.91 10.17 6.96
C LYS A 34 2.26 10.15 7.67
N ARG A 35 3.12 9.17 7.40
CA ARG A 35 4.42 9.06 8.05
C ARG A 35 5.44 10.02 7.44
N PRO A 36 6.33 10.63 8.24
CA PRO A 36 7.40 11.47 7.71
C PRO A 36 8.30 10.75 6.70
N GLU A 37 8.51 9.45 6.88
CA GLU A 37 9.33 8.60 6.02
C GLU A 37 8.56 7.99 4.83
N ALA A 38 7.31 8.40 4.59
CA ALA A 38 6.50 7.80 3.53
C ALA A 38 7.02 8.14 2.14
N ASP A 39 7.42 7.12 1.39
CA ASP A 39 7.75 7.23 -0.02
C ASP A 39 6.67 6.56 -0.89
N LEU A 40 5.92 7.37 -1.64
CA LEU A 40 4.89 6.89 -2.56
C LEU A 40 5.48 6.23 -3.81
N ALA A 41 6.67 6.66 -4.24
CA ALA A 41 7.37 6.03 -5.35
C ALA A 41 7.77 4.60 -4.97
N GLU A 42 8.31 4.41 -3.76
CA GLU A 42 8.65 3.08 -3.23
C GLU A 42 7.41 2.17 -3.16
N VAL A 43 6.26 2.67 -2.69
CA VAL A 43 5.00 1.92 -2.67
C VAL A 43 4.59 1.46 -4.07
N LEU A 44 4.66 2.35 -5.06
CA LEU A 44 4.29 2.04 -6.45
C LEU A 44 5.28 1.10 -7.12
N ASP A 45 6.58 1.18 -6.80
CA ASP A 45 7.60 0.26 -7.29
C ASP A 45 7.39 -1.16 -6.74
N TYR A 46 7.09 -1.30 -5.44
CA TYR A 46 6.70 -2.59 -4.87
C TYR A 46 5.40 -3.12 -5.48
N ALA A 47 4.41 -2.26 -5.72
CA ALA A 47 3.15 -2.65 -6.34
C ALA A 47 3.36 -3.13 -7.77
N ARG A 48 4.25 -2.48 -8.55
CA ARG A 48 4.65 -2.91 -9.89
C ARG A 48 5.36 -4.27 -9.87
N ALA A 49 6.32 -4.44 -8.95
CA ALA A 49 7.03 -5.71 -8.79
C ALA A 49 6.12 -6.87 -8.39
N LEU A 50 4.90 -6.58 -7.90
CA LEU A 50 3.90 -7.56 -7.49
C LEU A 50 2.67 -7.62 -8.42
N ASP A 51 2.72 -6.94 -9.56
CA ASP A 51 1.65 -6.90 -10.56
C ASP A 51 0.30 -6.36 -10.00
N VAL A 52 0.38 -5.39 -9.09
CA VAL A 52 -0.78 -4.74 -8.45
C VAL A 52 -0.73 -3.21 -8.51
N GLU A 53 0.10 -2.63 -9.38
CA GLU A 53 0.28 -1.17 -9.50
C GLU A 53 -1.03 -0.43 -9.75
N GLY A 54 -1.86 -0.88 -10.70
CA GLY A 54 -3.12 -0.20 -11.05
C GLY A 54 -4.06 -0.01 -9.85
N PRO A 55 -4.47 -1.10 -9.16
CA PRO A 55 -5.30 -1.01 -7.96
C PRO A 55 -4.67 -0.21 -6.81
N VAL A 56 -3.35 -0.29 -6.63
CA VAL A 56 -2.63 0.46 -5.58
C VAL A 56 -2.59 1.95 -5.92
N ARG A 57 -2.34 2.32 -7.18
CA ARG A 57 -2.33 3.71 -7.66
C ARG A 57 -3.69 4.39 -7.44
N GLN A 58 -4.78 3.73 -7.83
CA GLN A 58 -6.13 4.24 -7.60
C GLN A 58 -6.42 4.45 -6.10
N ALA A 59 -5.94 3.54 -5.25
CA ALA A 59 -6.10 3.67 -3.81
C ALA A 59 -5.26 4.83 -3.23
N VAL A 60 -4.04 5.04 -3.74
CA VAL A 60 -3.19 6.19 -3.36
C VAL A 60 -3.90 7.50 -3.73
N GLU A 61 -4.41 7.61 -4.95
CA GLU A 61 -5.17 8.78 -5.40
C GLU A 61 -6.37 9.05 -4.49
N ALA A 62 -7.14 8.01 -4.14
CA ALA A 62 -8.32 8.12 -3.27
C ALA A 62 -8.03 8.46 -1.79
N VAL A 63 -6.78 8.29 -1.31
CA VAL A 63 -6.40 8.69 0.05
C VAL A 63 -5.74 10.05 0.12
N LEU A 64 -5.33 10.60 -1.03
CA LEU A 64 -4.73 11.93 -1.16
C LEU A 64 -5.76 13.00 -1.58
N SER A 65 -6.89 12.59 -2.17
CA SER A 65 -8.05 13.46 -2.42
C SER A 65 -8.79 13.82 -1.14
#